data_AF-A0A3A1TU87-F1
#
_entry.id   AF-A0A3A1TU87-F1
#
_cell.length_a   1.000
_cell.length_b   1.000
_cell.length_c   1.000
_cell.angle_alpha   90.00
_cell.angle_beta   90.00
_cell.angle_gamma   90.00
#
_symmetry.space_group_name_H-M   'P 1'
#
loop_
_entity.id
_entity.type
_entity.pdbx_description
1 polymer ?
#
loop_
_entity_poly.entity_id
_entity_poly.type
_entity_poly.pdbx_seq_one_letter_code
_entity_poly.pdbx_strand_id
1 'polypeptide(L)'
;MTTTRMRPPTLAVCSATILPRVACGLVVRPAATGSAQRGVPPGREWHAERVHATEQRDERDAARLDALRRRLYAPDVTEADVAAYRAAQARAEDAPAAHPVRAVRRTSPAAASAARPEVSRRTALVAAGGGAAAIAAAVVVLTGRPFAGLVAQDARPAPTATARRIGAAVLPASLGTRRRFVAALQGGGQAGLLEYLYGHPVLLPASMRSYARADSTEYSGQGTTTIALAPSRLAEAGGRFTVVLVTDRAATFSWRAERIAERNDRSGPVVLVGSHAGSGRAGEPTSFTFAYDVGAPLRLVVYTDETVKWGAVVAFTE
;
A
#
# COMPACT_ATOMS: atom_id res chain seq x y z
N MET A 1 20.52 -11.67 55.71
CA MET A 1 21.92 -12.10 55.87
C MET A 1 21.95 -13.61 56.06
N THR A 2 22.15 -14.38 54.99
CA THR A 2 22.66 -15.76 55.06
C THR A 2 23.32 -16.06 53.72
N THR A 3 24.64 -16.17 53.77
CA THR A 3 25.59 -16.53 52.72
C THR A 3 25.58 -18.03 52.45
N THR A 4 26.28 -18.47 51.37
CA THR A 4 26.79 -19.84 51.06
C THR A 4 26.09 -20.46 49.83
N ARG A 5 26.74 -20.93 48.75
CA ARG A 5 28.15 -21.10 48.36
C ARG A 5 28.22 -21.24 46.83
N MET A 6 29.29 -20.72 46.24
CA MET A 6 29.78 -21.07 44.89
C MET A 6 30.41 -22.48 44.87
N ARG A 7 30.33 -23.15 43.72
CA ARG A 7 31.34 -24.09 43.20
C ARG A 7 31.42 -23.96 41.66
N PRO A 8 32.62 -23.77 41.08
CA PRO A 8 32.88 -23.87 39.64
C PRO A 8 33.70 -25.17 39.34
N PRO A 9 34.36 -25.31 38.17
CA PRO A 9 33.90 -26.10 37.03
C PRO A 9 34.75 -27.38 36.81
N THR A 10 34.28 -28.29 35.95
CA THR A 10 35.06 -29.46 35.51
C THR A 10 35.44 -29.31 34.03
N LEU A 11 36.74 -29.21 33.78
CA LEU A 11 37.39 -29.37 32.48
C LEU A 11 37.66 -30.86 32.22
N ALA A 12 37.46 -31.30 30.97
CA ALA A 12 38.12 -32.45 30.33
C ALA A 12 37.58 -32.58 28.90
N VAL A 13 38.26 -33.05 27.85
CA VAL A 13 39.64 -33.48 27.58
C VAL A 13 39.75 -33.55 26.04
N CYS A 14 40.96 -33.36 25.51
CA CYS A 14 41.37 -33.48 24.11
C CYS A 14 41.02 -34.81 23.43
N SER A 15 40.87 -34.80 22.10
CA SER A 15 41.34 -35.89 21.23
C SER A 15 41.60 -35.38 19.81
N ALA A 16 42.85 -35.52 19.39
CA ALA A 16 43.35 -35.35 18.04
C ALA A 16 43.45 -36.71 17.35
N THR A 17 43.13 -36.82 16.05
CA THR A 17 43.43 -38.00 15.21
C THR A 17 43.55 -37.52 13.75
N ILE A 18 44.77 -37.32 13.25
CA ILE A 18 45.57 -38.20 12.37
C ILE A 18 45.02 -38.32 10.93
N LEU A 19 45.80 -37.73 10.01
CA LEU A 19 45.80 -37.89 8.55
C LEU A 19 46.13 -39.33 8.11
N PRO A 20 45.80 -39.67 6.85
CA PRO A 20 46.82 -40.27 6.00
C PRO A 20 47.00 -39.58 4.64
N ARG A 21 48.28 -39.50 4.26
CA ARG A 21 48.82 -39.24 2.92
C ARG A 21 48.38 -40.33 1.93
N VAL A 22 48.05 -39.96 0.70
CA VAL A 22 48.18 -40.85 -0.46
C VAL A 22 48.76 -40.10 -1.66
N ALA A 23 49.99 -40.53 -1.97
CA ALA A 23 50.69 -40.74 -3.24
C ALA A 23 50.52 -39.83 -4.48
N CYS A 24 51.70 -39.47 -4.97
CA CYS A 24 52.04 -38.98 -6.30
C CYS A 24 51.48 -39.81 -7.46
N GLY A 25 51.09 -39.11 -8.52
CA GLY A 25 50.92 -39.65 -9.87
C GLY A 25 51.28 -38.57 -10.88
N LEU A 26 52.58 -38.41 -11.14
CA LEU A 26 53.13 -37.52 -12.15
C LEU A 26 52.93 -38.17 -13.52
N VAL A 27 51.93 -37.72 -14.29
CA VAL A 27 51.73 -38.12 -15.68
C VAL A 27 52.15 -36.96 -16.57
N VAL A 28 53.33 -37.10 -17.17
CA VAL A 28 53.83 -36.30 -18.28
C VAL A 28 52.93 -36.56 -19.49
N ARG A 29 52.30 -35.52 -20.03
CA ARG A 29 51.58 -35.56 -21.31
C ARG A 29 52.26 -34.65 -22.34
N PRO A 30 52.33 -35.07 -23.61
CA PRO A 30 53.18 -34.48 -24.63
C PRO A 30 52.60 -33.16 -25.19
N ALA A 31 53.51 -32.31 -25.65
CA ALA A 31 53.21 -31.11 -26.41
C ALA A 31 52.51 -31.47 -27.73
N ALA A 32 51.23 -31.14 -27.83
CA ALA A 32 50.47 -31.13 -29.08
C ALA A 32 50.38 -29.70 -29.59
N THR A 33 51.20 -29.39 -30.59
CA THR A 33 51.06 -28.25 -31.50
C THR A 33 49.77 -28.44 -32.31
N GLY A 34 48.72 -27.72 -31.95
CA GLY A 34 47.43 -27.78 -32.62
C GLY A 34 46.76 -26.41 -32.68
N SER A 35 46.81 -25.81 -33.88
CA SER A 35 45.89 -24.81 -34.45
C SER A 35 44.96 -24.06 -33.48
N ALA A 36 45.23 -22.77 -33.29
CA ALA A 36 44.34 -21.78 -32.71
C ALA A 36 43.06 -21.60 -33.56
N GLN A 37 42.05 -22.43 -33.30
CA GLN A 37 40.66 -22.07 -33.57
C GLN A 37 40.24 -21.06 -32.50
N ARG A 38 39.95 -19.82 -32.92
CA ARG A 38 39.32 -18.78 -32.11
C ARG A 38 37.97 -19.29 -31.61
N GLY A 39 37.97 -19.89 -30.43
CA GLY A 39 36.77 -20.25 -29.69
C GLY A 39 36.03 -18.99 -29.27
N VAL A 40 34.77 -18.89 -29.71
CA VAL A 40 33.80 -17.92 -29.18
C VAL A 40 33.73 -18.12 -27.66
N PRO A 41 33.82 -17.06 -26.83
CA PRO A 41 33.77 -17.21 -25.39
C PRO A 41 32.42 -17.83 -24.99
N PRO A 42 32.39 -18.90 -24.15
CA PRO A 42 31.15 -19.47 -23.63
C PRO A 42 30.58 -18.54 -22.54
N GLY A 43 30.10 -17.37 -22.95
CA GLY A 43 29.76 -16.27 -22.05
C GLY A 43 28.26 -16.06 -21.84
N ARG A 44 27.38 -16.67 -22.64
CA ARG A 44 25.93 -16.39 -22.56
C ARG A 44 25.10 -17.56 -22.03
N GLU A 45 25.47 -18.80 -22.32
CA GLU A 45 24.71 -19.98 -21.87
C GLU A 45 24.80 -20.17 -20.33
N TRP A 46 25.98 -19.93 -19.74
CA TRP A 46 26.20 -20.01 -18.29
C TRP A 46 25.47 -18.94 -17.46
N HIS A 47 24.98 -17.88 -18.09
CA HIS A 47 24.18 -16.85 -17.42
C HIS A 47 22.69 -17.21 -17.44
N ALA A 48 22.18 -17.73 -18.56
CA ALA A 48 20.78 -18.15 -18.65
C ALA A 48 20.47 -19.31 -17.69
N GLU A 49 21.37 -20.28 -17.58
CA GLU A 49 21.19 -21.42 -16.66
C GLU A 49 21.19 -21.00 -15.18
N ARG A 50 22.07 -20.04 -14.81
CA ARG A 50 22.11 -19.53 -13.43
C ARG A 50 20.89 -18.69 -13.06
N VAL A 51 20.38 -17.88 -13.99
CA VAL A 51 19.16 -17.09 -13.77
C VAL A 51 17.94 -18.00 -13.60
N HIS A 52 17.79 -19.01 -14.45
CA HIS A 52 16.69 -19.97 -14.31
C HIS A 52 16.79 -20.81 -13.03
N ALA A 53 18.00 -21.19 -12.60
CA ALA A 53 18.18 -21.90 -11.34
C ALA A 53 17.82 -21.04 -10.10
N THR A 54 18.09 -19.72 -10.14
CA THR A 54 17.66 -18.81 -9.08
C THR A 54 16.15 -18.60 -9.06
N GLU A 55 15.53 -18.38 -10.23
CA GLU A 55 14.07 -18.23 -10.33
C GLU A 55 13.33 -19.47 -9.82
N GLN A 56 13.75 -20.67 -10.22
CA GLN A 56 13.15 -21.92 -9.74
C GLN A 56 13.32 -22.12 -8.23
N ARG A 57 14.42 -21.61 -7.64
CA ARG A 57 14.64 -21.67 -6.20
C ARG A 57 13.69 -20.72 -5.47
N ASP A 58 13.56 -19.50 -5.96
CA ASP A 58 12.69 -18.48 -5.38
C ASP A 58 11.21 -18.91 -5.43
N GLU A 59 10.77 -19.50 -6.54
CA GLU A 59 9.42 -20.06 -6.68
C GLU A 59 9.16 -21.20 -5.69
N ARG A 60 10.13 -22.11 -5.49
CA ARG A 60 10.01 -23.22 -4.52
C ARG A 60 9.96 -22.71 -3.09
N ASP A 61 10.77 -21.71 -2.75
CA ASP A 61 10.80 -21.12 -1.43
C ASP A 61 9.50 -20.32 -1.13
N ALA A 62 8.96 -19.60 -2.12
CA ALA A 62 7.66 -18.93 -2.03
C ALA A 62 6.50 -19.93 -1.85
N ALA A 63 6.49 -21.02 -2.64
CA ALA A 63 5.47 -22.06 -2.54
C ALA A 63 5.51 -22.76 -1.16
N ARG A 64 6.71 -23.00 -0.63
CA ARG A 64 6.90 -23.55 0.72
C ARG A 64 6.38 -22.61 1.81
N LEU A 65 6.64 -21.32 1.68
CA LEU A 65 6.18 -20.32 2.65
C LEU A 65 4.65 -20.17 2.63
N ASP A 66 4.02 -20.25 1.46
CA ASP A 66 2.56 -20.26 1.35
C ASP A 66 1.94 -21.53 1.94
N ALA A 67 2.54 -22.71 1.73
CA ALA A 67 2.07 -23.95 2.33
C ALA A 67 2.12 -23.90 3.87
N LEU A 68 3.22 -23.39 4.45
CA LEU A 68 3.34 -23.18 5.89
C LEU A 68 2.32 -22.15 6.42
N ARG A 69 2.11 -21.06 5.66
CA ARG A 69 1.08 -20.06 6.00
C ARG A 69 -0.32 -20.66 6.06
N ARG A 70 -0.70 -21.53 5.12
CA ARG A 70 -1.99 -22.24 5.15
C ARG A 70 -2.10 -23.17 6.36
N ARG A 71 -1.00 -23.84 6.74
CA ARG A 71 -0.96 -24.73 7.93
C ARG A 71 -1.20 -23.97 9.23
N LEU A 72 -0.75 -22.72 9.34
CA LEU A 72 -0.99 -21.88 10.53
C LEU A 72 -2.47 -21.54 10.77
N TYR A 73 -3.31 -21.63 9.74
CA TYR A 73 -4.77 -21.42 9.87
C TYR A 73 -5.55 -22.72 10.08
N ALA A 74 -4.87 -23.87 10.13
CA ALA A 74 -5.52 -25.14 10.40
C ALA A 74 -5.86 -25.26 11.91
N PRO A 75 -6.96 -25.94 12.27
CA PRO A 75 -7.40 -26.07 13.67
C PRO A 75 -6.43 -26.91 14.53
N ASP A 76 -5.52 -27.65 13.90
CA ASP A 76 -4.53 -28.55 14.51
C ASP A 76 -3.10 -27.97 14.51
N VAL A 77 -2.96 -26.63 14.48
CA VAL A 77 -1.65 -25.96 14.45
C VAL A 77 -0.80 -26.31 15.69
N THR A 78 0.47 -26.62 15.46
CA THR A 78 1.44 -26.95 16.53
C THR A 78 2.51 -25.86 16.67
N GLU A 79 3.21 -25.83 17.80
CA GLU A 79 4.38 -24.94 17.98
C GLU A 79 5.49 -25.21 16.95
N ALA A 80 5.60 -26.45 16.49
CA ALA A 80 6.55 -26.83 15.45
C ALA A 80 6.21 -26.16 14.10
N ASP A 81 4.93 -26.00 13.77
CA ASP A 81 4.49 -25.30 12.55
C ASP A 81 4.83 -23.80 12.60
N VAL A 82 4.65 -23.17 13.77
CA VAL A 82 5.02 -21.76 14.00
C VAL A 82 6.53 -21.57 13.89
N ALA A 83 7.31 -22.47 14.49
CA ALA A 83 8.78 -22.44 14.40
C ALA A 83 9.26 -22.65 12.96
N ALA A 84 8.66 -23.60 12.23
CA ALA A 84 8.98 -23.86 10.83
C ALA A 84 8.67 -22.66 9.92
N TYR A 85 7.54 -21.97 10.16
CA TYR A 85 7.18 -20.75 9.44
C TYR A 85 8.18 -19.62 9.69
N ARG A 86 8.50 -19.32 10.96
CA ARG A 86 9.48 -18.28 11.31
C ARG A 86 10.86 -18.55 10.71
N ALA A 87 11.32 -19.81 10.76
CA ALA A 87 12.60 -20.20 10.17
C ALA A 87 12.59 -20.12 8.62
N ALA A 88 11.44 -20.29 7.98
CA ALA A 88 11.30 -20.09 6.52
C ALA A 88 11.27 -18.60 6.17
N GLN A 89 10.58 -17.79 6.97
CA GLN A 89 10.51 -16.34 6.80
C GLN A 89 11.89 -15.67 6.96
N ALA A 90 12.65 -16.01 8.01
CA ALA A 90 13.99 -15.47 8.21
C ALA A 90 14.93 -15.78 7.02
N ARG A 91 14.84 -17.00 6.45
CA ARG A 91 15.61 -17.37 5.25
C ARG A 91 15.21 -16.57 4.00
N ALA A 92 13.94 -16.19 3.88
CA ALA A 92 13.47 -15.36 2.77
C ALA A 92 13.91 -13.90 2.93
N GLU A 93 13.98 -13.40 4.17
CA GLU A 93 14.46 -12.05 4.49
C GLU A 93 15.98 -11.92 4.37
N ASP A 94 16.74 -12.96 4.72
CA ASP A 94 18.21 -13.02 4.60
C ASP A 94 18.68 -13.28 3.16
N ALA A 95 17.77 -13.59 2.23
CA ALA A 95 18.12 -13.78 0.83
C ALA A 95 18.68 -12.45 0.27
N PRO A 96 19.94 -12.42 -0.22
CA PRO A 96 20.53 -11.18 -0.72
C PRO A 96 19.66 -10.64 -1.84
N ALA A 97 19.16 -9.41 -1.69
CA ALA A 97 18.27 -8.76 -2.65
C ALA A 97 18.84 -8.88 -4.07
N ALA A 98 18.35 -9.87 -4.82
CA ALA A 98 18.87 -10.21 -6.12
C ALA A 98 18.42 -9.14 -7.10
N HIS A 99 19.34 -8.21 -7.34
CA HIS A 99 19.29 -7.12 -8.31
C HIS A 99 18.18 -6.07 -8.11
N PRO A 100 18.54 -4.77 -8.04
CA PRO A 100 17.53 -3.73 -8.19
C PRO A 100 16.88 -3.93 -9.56
N VAL A 101 15.55 -4.07 -9.57
CA VAL A 101 14.74 -3.98 -10.78
C VAL A 101 15.23 -2.73 -11.52
N ARG A 102 15.97 -2.95 -12.62
CA ARG A 102 16.55 -1.91 -13.45
C ARG A 102 15.35 -1.11 -13.96
N ALA A 103 15.09 0.03 -13.33
CA ALA A 103 14.06 0.95 -13.75
C ALA A 103 14.25 1.18 -15.25
N VAL A 104 13.30 0.68 -16.05
CA VAL A 104 13.29 0.88 -17.49
C VAL A 104 13.08 2.37 -17.68
N ARG A 105 14.19 3.10 -17.82
CA ARG A 105 14.25 4.50 -18.21
C ARG A 105 13.72 4.55 -19.63
N ARG A 106 12.40 4.71 -19.79
CA ARG A 106 11.79 5.10 -21.06
C ARG A 106 12.37 6.46 -21.42
N THR A 107 13.39 6.46 -22.28
CA THR A 107 13.78 7.65 -23.03
C THR A 107 12.61 7.99 -23.94
N SER A 108 11.88 9.04 -23.56
CA SER A 108 10.93 9.73 -24.42
C SER A 108 11.70 10.29 -25.62
N PRO A 109 11.30 10.03 -26.89
CA PRO A 109 11.91 10.72 -28.02
C PRO A 109 11.58 12.21 -27.93
N ALA A 110 12.62 13.04 -28.04
CA ALA A 110 12.54 14.48 -28.06
C ALA A 110 11.69 14.95 -29.25
N ALA A 111 10.73 15.81 -28.97
CA ALA A 111 9.98 16.55 -29.96
C ALA A 111 10.96 17.40 -30.79
N ALA A 112 10.97 17.17 -32.10
CA ALA A 112 11.62 18.01 -33.07
C ALA A 112 11.03 19.42 -33.00
N SER A 113 11.89 20.41 -32.72
CA SER A 113 11.61 21.83 -32.96
C SER A 113 11.33 22.03 -34.45
N ALA A 114 10.08 22.20 -34.81
CA ALA A 114 9.69 22.73 -36.11
C ALA A 114 9.77 24.26 -36.07
N ALA A 115 10.63 24.79 -36.93
CA ALA A 115 10.83 26.21 -37.18
C ALA A 115 9.52 26.89 -37.62
N ARG A 116 9.23 28.05 -37.02
CA ARG A 116 8.25 29.02 -37.52
C ARG A 116 8.87 29.82 -38.66
N PRO A 117 8.17 30.08 -39.77
CA PRO A 117 8.43 31.24 -40.59
C PRO A 117 7.56 32.43 -40.15
N GLU A 118 8.22 33.55 -39.85
CA GLU A 118 7.64 34.89 -39.84
C GLU A 118 7.23 35.29 -41.26
N VAL A 119 5.99 35.76 -41.46
CA VAL A 119 5.69 36.72 -42.55
C VAL A 119 4.57 37.68 -42.14
N SER A 120 4.98 38.92 -41.97
CA SER A 120 4.38 40.19 -42.44
C SER A 120 2.99 40.67 -42.01
N ARG A 121 3.03 41.90 -41.50
CA ARG A 121 1.95 42.88 -41.25
C ARG A 121 1.05 43.09 -42.46
N ARG A 122 -0.25 43.27 -42.21
CA ARG A 122 -1.05 44.36 -42.81
C ARG A 122 -2.18 44.77 -41.87
N THR A 123 -2.00 45.96 -41.32
CA THR A 123 -3.02 46.80 -40.70
C THR A 123 -4.05 47.23 -41.77
N ALA A 124 -5.33 47.08 -41.47
CA ALA A 124 -6.39 47.89 -42.06
C ALA A 124 -7.51 48.08 -41.03
N LEU A 125 -7.48 49.26 -40.41
CA LEU A 125 -8.60 49.89 -39.73
C LEU A 125 -9.68 50.23 -40.78
N VAL A 126 -10.91 49.76 -40.60
CA VAL A 126 -12.11 50.54 -40.95
C VAL A 126 -13.20 50.23 -39.91
N ALA A 127 -13.67 51.31 -39.29
CA ALA A 127 -14.82 51.36 -38.41
C ALA A 127 -16.14 51.34 -39.20
N ALA A 128 -17.17 50.71 -38.63
CA ALA A 128 -18.57 51.14 -38.72
C ALA A 128 -19.42 50.15 -37.91
N GLY A 129 -20.07 50.60 -36.84
CA GLY A 129 -21.55 50.66 -36.79
C GLY A 129 -22.12 49.33 -36.31
N GLY A 130 -22.57 49.20 -35.06
CA GLY A 130 -23.78 49.84 -34.55
C GLY A 130 -24.86 48.76 -34.42
N GLY A 131 -25.45 48.60 -33.24
CA GLY A 131 -26.53 47.62 -33.05
C GLY A 131 -26.77 47.25 -31.59
N ALA A 132 -27.60 48.06 -30.92
CA ALA A 132 -28.11 47.83 -29.58
C ALA A 132 -29.19 46.73 -29.54
N ALA A 133 -29.25 45.98 -28.44
CA ALA A 133 -30.44 45.41 -27.78
C ALA A 133 -29.96 44.49 -26.64
N ALA A 134 -29.91 44.93 -25.39
CA ALA A 134 -31.04 44.96 -24.44
C ALA A 134 -31.74 43.60 -24.30
N ILE A 135 -31.32 42.77 -23.32
CA ILE A 135 -32.25 42.01 -22.46
C ILE A 135 -31.71 42.06 -21.03
N ALA A 136 -32.49 42.72 -20.19
CA ALA A 136 -32.30 42.87 -18.76
C ALA A 136 -32.73 41.62 -18.00
N ALA A 137 -32.28 41.57 -16.75
CA ALA A 137 -32.65 40.61 -15.72
C ALA A 137 -34.17 40.37 -15.61
N ALA A 138 -34.54 39.10 -15.42
CA ALA A 138 -35.82 38.72 -14.84
C ALA A 138 -35.59 37.67 -13.75
N VAL A 139 -35.71 38.13 -12.52
CA VAL A 139 -35.91 37.35 -11.30
C VAL A 139 -37.26 36.64 -11.42
N VAL A 140 -37.30 35.31 -11.31
CA VAL A 140 -38.48 34.58 -10.85
C VAL A 140 -38.04 33.65 -9.72
N VAL A 141 -38.15 34.20 -8.51
CA VAL A 141 -38.45 33.44 -7.30
C VAL A 141 -39.92 33.06 -7.40
N LEU A 142 -40.25 31.76 -7.43
CA LEU A 142 -41.55 31.27 -6.93
C LEU A 142 -41.55 29.75 -6.69
N THR A 143 -41.72 29.39 -5.41
CA THR A 143 -42.49 28.23 -4.87
C THR A 143 -42.10 26.82 -5.34
N GLY A 144 -41.60 25.90 -4.51
CA GLY A 144 -42.12 25.54 -3.18
C GLY A 144 -43.11 24.37 -3.30
N ARG A 145 -42.62 23.11 -3.21
CA ARG A 145 -43.29 22.01 -2.50
C ARG A 145 -42.41 20.74 -2.41
N PRO A 146 -42.34 20.08 -1.24
CA PRO A 146 -41.58 18.86 -1.02
C PRO A 146 -42.36 17.62 -1.49
N PHE A 147 -41.68 16.70 -2.16
CA PHE A 147 -42.21 15.38 -2.47
C PHE A 147 -42.09 14.48 -1.23
N ALA A 148 -43.13 14.51 -0.40
CA ALA A 148 -43.42 13.45 0.56
C ALA A 148 -44.21 12.36 -0.20
N GLY A 149 -43.54 11.26 -0.53
CA GLY A 149 -44.14 10.08 -1.15
C GLY A 149 -43.81 8.85 -0.31
N LEU A 150 -44.73 8.50 0.58
CA LEU A 150 -44.74 7.28 1.38
C LEU A 150 -44.79 6.04 0.49
N VAL A 151 -43.82 5.14 0.65
CA VAL A 151 -44.05 3.70 0.44
C VAL A 151 -44.00 3.06 1.82
N ALA A 152 -45.18 2.76 2.33
CA ALA A 152 -45.36 1.84 3.44
C ALA A 152 -44.94 0.45 2.95
N GLN A 153 -43.93 -0.14 3.60
CA GLN A 153 -43.68 -1.58 3.54
C GLN A 153 -43.94 -2.16 4.93
N ASP A 154 -44.79 -3.18 4.91
CA ASP A 154 -45.32 -3.90 6.06
C ASP A 154 -44.27 -4.27 7.11
N ALA A 155 -44.57 -3.88 8.33
CA ALA A 155 -43.90 -4.36 9.53
C ALA A 155 -44.24 -5.84 9.76
N ARG A 156 -43.25 -6.73 9.61
CA ARG A 156 -43.22 -8.01 10.34
C ARG A 156 -42.40 -7.82 11.62
N PRO A 157 -42.88 -8.25 12.79
CA PRO A 157 -42.12 -8.16 14.04
C PRO A 157 -40.97 -9.17 14.00
N ALA A 158 -39.73 -8.68 13.88
CA ALA A 158 -38.54 -9.47 14.14
C ALA A 158 -38.25 -9.48 15.65
N PRO A 159 -37.79 -10.62 16.20
CA PRO A 159 -37.74 -10.85 17.64
C PRO A 159 -36.79 -9.88 18.35
N THR A 160 -37.27 -9.38 19.49
CA THR A 160 -36.55 -8.55 20.45
C THR A 160 -35.36 -9.31 21.03
N ALA A 161 -34.21 -9.23 20.38
CA ALA A 161 -32.93 -9.51 21.02
C ALA A 161 -32.58 -8.30 21.88
N THR A 162 -32.80 -8.40 23.18
CA THR A 162 -32.37 -7.42 24.18
C THR A 162 -30.84 -7.40 24.20
N ALA A 163 -30.23 -6.63 23.30
CA ALA A 163 -28.81 -6.31 23.37
C ALA A 163 -28.57 -5.51 24.65
N ARG A 164 -28.02 -6.20 25.66
CA ARG A 164 -27.57 -5.60 26.91
C ARG A 164 -26.51 -4.55 26.58
N ARG A 165 -26.92 -3.28 26.47
CA ARG A 165 -26.02 -2.12 26.46
C ARG A 165 -25.28 -2.10 27.79
N ILE A 166 -24.09 -2.67 27.84
CA ILE A 166 -23.12 -2.32 28.88
C ILE A 166 -22.66 -0.92 28.51
N GLY A 167 -23.20 0.08 29.21
CA GLY A 167 -22.85 1.49 29.07
C GLY A 167 -21.45 1.78 29.60
N ALA A 168 -20.42 1.19 29.00
CA ALA A 168 -19.08 1.69 29.14
C ALA A 168 -19.04 3.02 28.37
N ALA A 169 -18.94 4.14 29.09
CA ALA A 169 -18.64 5.42 28.49
C ALA A 169 -17.43 5.23 27.56
N VAL A 170 -17.64 5.40 26.26
CA VAL A 170 -16.58 5.21 25.26
C VAL A 170 -15.64 6.38 25.39
N LEU A 171 -14.60 6.22 26.22
CA LEU A 171 -13.64 7.27 26.50
C LEU A 171 -12.75 7.48 25.26
N PRO A 172 -12.43 8.74 24.92
CA PRO A 172 -11.43 9.02 23.88
C PRO A 172 -10.10 8.35 24.23
N ALA A 173 -9.29 8.05 23.22
CA ALA A 173 -7.95 7.50 23.44
C ALA A 173 -7.18 8.32 24.47
N SER A 174 -6.59 7.65 25.46
CA SER A 174 -5.83 8.32 26.51
C SER A 174 -4.69 9.13 25.89
N LEU A 175 -4.31 10.24 26.55
CA LEU A 175 -3.19 11.07 26.08
C LEU A 175 -1.88 10.28 25.96
N GLY A 176 -1.65 9.31 26.84
CA GLY A 176 -0.52 8.39 26.77
C GLY A 176 -0.55 7.50 25.52
N THR A 177 -1.72 6.95 25.19
CA THR A 177 -1.89 6.12 23.98
C THR A 177 -1.68 6.95 22.71
N ARG A 178 -2.26 8.15 22.65
CA ARG A 178 -2.08 9.06 21.51
C ARG A 178 -0.60 9.43 21.30
N ARG A 179 0.14 9.70 22.37
CA ARG A 179 1.59 9.99 22.28
C ARG A 179 2.40 8.82 21.74
N ARG A 180 2.11 7.59 22.18
CA ARG A 180 2.78 6.39 21.66
C ARG A 180 2.50 6.18 20.18
N PHE A 181 1.24 6.38 19.77
CA PHE A 181 0.85 6.31 18.37
C PHE A 181 1.57 7.37 17.51
N VAL A 182 1.65 8.62 17.98
CA VAL A 182 2.42 9.68 17.30
C VAL A 182 3.91 9.34 17.20
N ALA A 183 4.51 8.80 18.26
CA ALA A 183 5.90 8.37 18.22
C ALA A 183 6.12 7.24 17.20
N ALA A 184 5.17 6.29 17.09
CA ALA A 184 5.20 5.24 16.08
C ALA A 184 5.12 5.80 14.65
N LEU A 185 4.21 6.75 14.39
CA LEU A 185 4.13 7.49 13.13
C LEU A 185 5.46 8.19 12.79
N GLN A 186 6.08 8.82 13.79
CA GLN A 186 7.36 9.50 13.62
C GLN A 186 8.51 8.54 13.30
N GLY A 187 8.39 7.26 13.68
CA GLY A 187 9.33 6.19 13.31
C GLY A 187 9.37 5.85 11.82
N GLY A 188 8.36 6.26 11.03
CA GLY A 188 8.34 6.08 9.57
C GLY A 188 7.89 4.71 9.08
N GLY A 189 7.37 3.85 9.96
CA GLY A 189 6.74 2.57 9.60
C GLY A 189 5.20 2.65 9.62
N GLN A 190 4.55 1.50 9.41
CA GLN A 190 3.13 1.34 9.69
C GLN A 190 2.92 1.52 11.20
N ALA A 191 2.20 2.57 11.59
CA ALA A 191 2.02 2.94 12.99
C ALA A 191 0.98 2.07 13.73
N GLY A 192 0.34 1.12 13.01
CA GLY A 192 -0.75 0.33 13.55
C GLY A 192 -2.02 1.17 13.68
N LEU A 193 -2.32 2.00 12.70
CA LEU A 193 -3.50 2.85 12.68
C LEU A 193 -4.79 2.02 12.74
N LEU A 194 -4.86 0.87 12.06
CA LEU A 194 -6.02 -0.02 12.19
C LEU A 194 -6.17 -0.53 13.63
N GLU A 195 -5.10 -1.01 14.24
CA GLU A 195 -5.10 -1.47 15.64
C GLU A 195 -5.50 -0.34 16.59
N TYR A 196 -4.98 0.87 16.36
CA TYR A 196 -5.33 2.06 17.12
C TYR A 196 -6.82 2.41 16.98
N LEU A 197 -7.40 2.34 15.79
CA LEU A 197 -8.82 2.62 15.58
C LEU A 197 -9.73 1.55 16.20
N TYR A 198 -9.39 0.26 16.07
CA TYR A 198 -10.15 -0.83 16.68
C TYR A 198 -10.06 -0.85 18.21
N GLY A 199 -8.90 -0.46 18.77
CA GLY A 199 -8.73 -0.27 20.22
C GLY A 199 -9.50 0.93 20.79
N HIS A 200 -9.98 1.84 19.93
CA HIS A 200 -10.72 3.04 20.33
C HIS A 200 -11.97 3.25 19.45
N PRO A 201 -13.05 2.48 19.67
CA PRO A 201 -14.21 2.44 18.76
C PRO A 201 -14.91 3.79 18.51
N VAL A 202 -14.73 4.79 19.38
CA VAL A 202 -15.25 6.16 19.16
C VAL A 202 -14.54 6.88 18.00
N LEU A 203 -13.28 6.52 17.73
CA LEU A 203 -12.48 7.06 16.63
C LEU A 203 -12.75 6.32 15.31
N LEU A 204 -13.35 5.13 15.37
CA LEU A 204 -13.68 4.34 14.20
C LEU A 204 -14.88 4.99 13.46
N PRO A 205 -14.78 5.33 12.17
CA PRO A 205 -15.90 5.87 11.40
C PRO A 205 -17.11 4.95 11.44
N ALA A 206 -18.32 5.52 11.41
CA ALA A 206 -19.55 4.73 11.43
C ALA A 206 -19.61 3.71 10.27
N SER A 207 -19.11 4.10 9.09
CA SER A 207 -18.98 3.22 7.92
C SER A 207 -18.07 2.03 8.16
N MET A 208 -17.11 2.10 9.08
CA MET A 208 -16.25 0.95 9.41
C MET A 208 -16.79 0.11 10.57
N ARG A 209 -17.75 0.64 11.35
CA ARG A 209 -18.37 -0.06 12.48
C ARG A 209 -19.48 -1.02 12.07
N SER A 210 -20.28 -0.63 11.07
CA SER A 210 -21.52 -1.34 10.72
C SER A 210 -21.34 -2.50 9.75
N TYR A 211 -20.17 -2.61 9.10
CA TYR A 211 -19.96 -3.57 8.02
C TYR A 211 -19.03 -4.69 8.47
N ALA A 212 -19.56 -5.92 8.47
CA ALA A 212 -18.82 -7.13 8.79
C ALA A 212 -17.65 -7.42 7.81
N ARG A 213 -17.52 -6.65 6.73
CA ARG A 213 -16.54 -6.85 5.64
C ARG A 213 -15.98 -5.51 5.13
N ALA A 214 -15.51 -4.65 6.02
CA ALA A 214 -14.72 -3.50 5.58
C ALA A 214 -13.35 -4.00 5.07
N ASP A 215 -13.17 -4.05 3.75
CA ASP A 215 -11.84 -4.29 3.15
C ASP A 215 -10.99 -3.03 3.40
N SER A 216 -10.19 -3.10 4.45
CA SER A 216 -9.45 -1.96 5.00
C SER A 216 -7.96 -2.19 4.85
N THR A 217 -7.27 -1.25 4.21
CA THR A 217 -5.81 -1.30 4.04
C THR A 217 -5.18 -0.08 4.71
N GLU A 218 -4.11 -0.32 5.46
CA GLU A 218 -3.30 0.73 6.08
C GLU A 218 -2.14 1.14 5.17
N TYR A 219 -1.91 2.45 5.10
CA TYR A 219 -0.83 3.09 4.37
C TYR A 219 -0.14 4.10 5.29
N SER A 220 1.12 4.38 5.00
CA SER A 220 1.90 5.42 5.68
C SER A 220 2.78 6.14 4.67
N GLY A 221 3.11 7.39 4.97
CA GLY A 221 4.03 8.15 4.13
C GLY A 221 4.41 9.49 4.74
N GLN A 222 5.09 10.29 3.94
CA GLN A 222 5.56 11.62 4.30
C GLN A 222 5.37 12.55 3.11
N GLY A 223 4.93 13.78 3.36
CA GLY A 223 4.70 14.74 2.29
C GLY A 223 3.62 14.28 1.31
N THR A 224 3.67 14.85 0.11
CA THR A 224 2.77 14.48 -0.98
C THR A 224 3.10 13.07 -1.47
N THR A 225 2.11 12.19 -1.51
CA THR A 225 2.30 10.78 -1.91
C THR A 225 1.11 10.28 -2.71
N THR A 226 1.39 9.51 -3.75
CA THR A 226 0.37 8.76 -4.51
C THR A 226 0.39 7.31 -4.07
N ILE A 227 -0.77 6.81 -3.66
CA ILE A 227 -0.98 5.44 -3.19
C ILE A 227 -1.77 4.70 -4.26
N ALA A 228 -1.27 3.54 -4.68
CA ALA A 228 -2.05 2.61 -5.49
C ALA A 228 -3.01 1.82 -4.58
N LEU A 229 -4.28 1.83 -4.95
CA LEU A 229 -5.32 1.07 -4.28
C LEU A 229 -5.62 -0.20 -5.06
N ALA A 230 -5.93 -1.28 -4.35
CA ALA A 230 -6.30 -2.57 -4.92
C ALA A 230 -7.71 -2.95 -4.45
N PRO A 231 -8.77 -2.25 -4.92
CA PRO A 231 -10.12 -2.58 -4.51
C PRO A 231 -10.48 -4.01 -4.92
N SER A 232 -11.26 -4.69 -4.08
CA SER A 232 -11.83 -6.00 -4.43
C SER A 232 -12.86 -5.90 -5.56
N ARG A 233 -13.19 -7.04 -6.19
CA ARG A 233 -14.25 -7.10 -7.22
C ARG A 233 -15.61 -6.62 -6.70
N LEU A 234 -15.87 -6.84 -5.41
CA LEU A 234 -17.07 -6.36 -4.75
C LEU A 234 -17.08 -4.83 -4.66
N ALA A 235 -15.96 -4.25 -4.22
CA ALA A 235 -15.80 -2.80 -4.17
C ALA A 235 -15.94 -2.17 -5.56
N GLU A 236 -15.53 -2.83 -6.65
CA GLU A 236 -15.74 -2.30 -8.00
C GLU A 236 -17.21 -2.13 -8.39
N ALA A 237 -18.13 -2.87 -7.77
CA ALA A 237 -19.56 -2.83 -8.06
C ALA A 237 -20.29 -1.62 -7.44
N GLY A 238 -19.62 -0.87 -6.55
CA GLY A 238 -20.19 0.28 -5.85
C GLY A 238 -20.03 0.19 -4.34
N GLY A 239 -20.45 1.25 -3.64
CA GLY A 239 -20.53 1.28 -2.19
C GLY A 239 -20.08 2.61 -1.60
N ARG A 240 -19.36 2.56 -0.48
CA ARG A 240 -18.77 3.71 0.20
C ARG A 240 -17.27 3.58 0.32
N PHE A 241 -16.59 4.67 0.06
CA PHE A 241 -15.15 4.81 0.22
C PHE A 241 -14.89 5.66 1.46
N THR A 242 -14.13 5.13 2.41
CA THR A 242 -13.75 5.83 3.64
C THR A 242 -12.24 6.02 3.68
N VAL A 243 -11.80 7.24 3.95
CA VAL A 243 -10.41 7.58 4.26
C VAL A 243 -10.34 8.06 5.69
N VAL A 244 -9.49 7.45 6.49
CA VAL A 244 -9.08 7.95 7.81
C VAL A 244 -7.63 8.36 7.72
N LEU A 245 -7.32 9.63 7.94
CA LEU A 245 -5.97 10.17 7.91
C LEU A 245 -5.56 10.64 9.31
N VAL A 246 -4.31 10.37 9.69
CA VAL A 246 -3.69 10.91 10.90
C VAL A 246 -2.32 11.48 10.58
N THR A 247 -1.98 12.62 11.16
CA THR A 247 -0.67 13.27 11.02
C THR A 247 0.14 13.19 12.31
N ASP A 248 1.47 13.21 12.18
CA ASP A 248 2.42 13.21 13.30
C ASP A 248 2.45 14.54 14.08
N ARG A 249 1.97 15.62 13.46
CA ARG A 249 1.93 16.98 14.00
C ARG A 249 0.67 17.72 13.55
N ALA A 250 0.47 18.92 14.09
CA ALA A 250 -0.56 19.82 13.58
C ALA A 250 -0.22 20.22 12.13
N ALA A 251 -1.09 19.91 11.18
CA ALA A 251 -0.85 20.13 9.77
C ALA A 251 -2.15 20.31 8.99
N THR A 252 -2.09 21.10 7.91
CA THR A 252 -3.11 21.09 6.86
C THR A 252 -2.83 19.98 5.87
N PHE A 253 -3.88 19.33 5.38
CA PHE A 253 -3.76 18.29 4.37
C PHE A 253 -4.94 18.37 3.39
N SER A 254 -4.75 17.79 2.22
CA SER A 254 -5.86 17.42 1.36
C SER A 254 -5.60 16.05 0.74
N TRP A 255 -6.64 15.40 0.23
CA TRP A 255 -6.47 14.19 -0.54
C TRP A 255 -7.48 14.12 -1.69
N ARG A 256 -7.14 13.33 -2.69
CA ARG A 256 -7.98 13.04 -3.86
C ARG A 256 -8.01 11.54 -4.13
N ALA A 257 -9.20 11.00 -4.28
CA ALA A 257 -9.44 9.63 -4.70
C ALA A 257 -9.76 9.63 -6.21
N GLU A 258 -9.03 8.83 -6.97
CA GLU A 258 -9.05 8.85 -8.43
C GLU A 258 -9.28 7.44 -8.97
N ARG A 259 -9.97 7.36 -10.12
CA ARG A 259 -10.04 6.14 -10.95
C ARG A 259 -9.49 6.41 -12.34
N ILE A 260 -9.26 5.35 -13.09
CA ILE A 260 -8.90 5.43 -14.51
C ILE A 260 -10.15 5.01 -15.29
N ALA A 261 -10.63 5.86 -16.19
CA ALA A 261 -11.91 5.65 -16.88
C ALA A 261 -11.93 4.39 -17.76
N GLU A 262 -10.78 4.00 -18.31
CA GLU A 262 -10.67 2.86 -19.21
C GLU A 262 -10.17 1.62 -18.46
N ARG A 263 -11.06 0.63 -18.37
CA ARG A 263 -10.89 -0.59 -17.55
C ARG A 263 -9.75 -1.50 -18.02
N ASN A 264 -9.21 -1.31 -19.23
CA ASN A 264 -8.40 -2.33 -19.90
C ASN A 264 -6.89 -2.03 -20.01
N ASP A 265 -6.40 -0.82 -19.73
CA ASP A 265 -4.98 -0.52 -20.00
C ASP A 265 -4.29 0.39 -18.96
N ARG A 266 -5.00 0.91 -17.95
CA ARG A 266 -4.48 1.91 -16.99
C ARG A 266 -3.95 3.20 -17.67
N SER A 267 -4.23 3.42 -18.95
CA SER A 267 -3.85 4.63 -19.71
C SER A 267 -5.00 5.61 -19.97
N GLY A 268 -6.23 5.22 -19.62
CA GLY A 268 -7.38 6.11 -19.74
C GLY A 268 -7.30 7.40 -18.89
N PRO A 269 -8.21 8.35 -19.13
CA PRO A 269 -8.26 9.60 -18.38
C PRO A 269 -8.51 9.34 -16.90
N VAL A 270 -7.80 10.10 -16.06
CA VAL A 270 -7.97 10.09 -14.60
C VAL A 270 -9.26 10.83 -14.26
N VAL A 271 -10.15 10.16 -13.54
CA VAL A 271 -11.43 10.71 -13.09
C VAL A 271 -11.38 10.87 -11.58
N LEU A 272 -11.61 12.10 -11.11
CA LEU A 272 -11.77 12.39 -9.69
C LEU A 272 -13.07 11.76 -9.19
N VAL A 273 -12.96 10.91 -8.17
CA VAL A 273 -14.12 10.25 -7.53
C VAL A 273 -14.51 10.99 -6.25
N GLY A 274 -13.53 11.50 -5.51
CA GLY A 274 -13.77 12.27 -4.30
C GLY A 274 -12.53 13.05 -3.87
N SER A 275 -12.73 14.08 -3.07
CA SER A 275 -11.65 14.86 -2.47
C SER A 275 -12.07 15.44 -1.13
N HIS A 276 -11.07 15.77 -0.33
CA HIS A 276 -11.28 16.46 0.94
C HIS A 276 -10.06 17.30 1.27
N ALA A 277 -10.27 18.41 1.95
CA ALA A 277 -9.22 19.23 2.53
C ALA A 277 -9.59 19.54 3.97
N GLY A 278 -8.58 19.55 4.85
CA GLY A 278 -8.78 19.76 6.26
C GLY A 278 -7.48 20.10 7.00
N SER A 279 -7.59 20.16 8.31
CA SER A 279 -6.45 20.28 9.21
C SER A 279 -6.61 19.27 10.34
N GLY A 280 -5.48 18.69 10.75
CA GLY A 280 -5.42 17.66 11.79
C GLY A 280 -4.52 18.09 12.94
N ARG A 281 -4.80 17.57 14.14
CA ARG A 281 -3.87 17.61 15.28
C ARG A 281 -3.04 16.33 15.29
N ALA A 282 -1.88 16.40 15.94
CA ALA A 282 -1.00 15.25 16.11
C ALA A 282 -1.76 14.03 16.70
N GLY A 283 -1.76 12.92 15.97
CA GLY A 283 -2.38 11.66 16.42
C GLY A 283 -3.91 11.67 16.47
N GLU A 284 -4.56 12.71 15.93
CA GLU A 284 -6.01 12.81 15.89
C GLU A 284 -6.55 12.38 14.52
N PRO A 285 -7.33 11.29 14.44
CA PRO A 285 -7.85 10.82 13.17
C PRO A 285 -8.91 11.76 12.62
N THR A 286 -8.73 12.15 11.36
CA THR A 286 -9.76 12.81 10.56
C THR A 286 -10.30 11.79 9.56
N SER A 287 -11.62 11.65 9.51
CA SER A 287 -12.27 10.69 8.62
C SER A 287 -13.23 11.37 7.67
N PHE A 288 -13.33 10.81 6.46
CA PHE A 288 -14.30 11.23 5.48
C PHE A 288 -14.77 10.03 4.69
N THR A 289 -16.08 9.99 4.44
CA THR A 289 -16.74 8.89 3.73
C THR A 289 -17.66 9.46 2.66
N PHE A 290 -17.57 8.92 1.46
CA PHE A 290 -18.51 9.24 0.37
C PHE A 290 -18.99 7.96 -0.32
N ALA A 291 -20.16 8.03 -0.95
CA ALA A 291 -20.71 6.94 -1.74
C ALA A 291 -20.22 7.03 -3.20
N TYR A 292 -20.10 5.88 -3.87
CA TYR A 292 -19.76 5.78 -5.28
C TYR A 292 -20.54 4.63 -5.93
N ASP A 293 -20.97 4.81 -7.18
CA ASP A 293 -21.90 3.87 -7.82
C ASP A 293 -21.19 2.68 -8.48
N VAL A 294 -20.23 2.93 -9.38
CA VAL A 294 -19.48 1.89 -10.10
C VAL A 294 -18.05 2.36 -10.29
N GLY A 295 -17.09 1.45 -10.20
CA GLY A 295 -15.68 1.75 -10.42
C GLY A 295 -15.05 2.42 -9.21
N ALA A 296 -14.56 1.58 -8.30
CA ALA A 296 -13.85 2.00 -7.11
C ALA A 296 -12.62 2.87 -7.44
N PRO A 297 -12.25 3.80 -6.54
CA PRO A 297 -10.96 4.47 -6.60
C PRO A 297 -9.79 3.48 -6.72
N LEU A 298 -8.87 3.77 -7.64
CA LEU A 298 -7.64 3.01 -7.88
C LEU A 298 -6.39 3.75 -7.38
N ARG A 299 -6.51 5.04 -7.10
CA ARG A 299 -5.42 5.86 -6.54
C ARG A 299 -5.96 6.77 -5.45
N LEU A 300 -5.16 6.96 -4.41
CA LEU A 300 -5.34 8.00 -3.42
C LEU A 300 -4.10 8.90 -3.44
N VAL A 301 -4.28 10.18 -3.73
CA VAL A 301 -3.20 11.17 -3.65
C VAL A 301 -3.40 11.96 -2.36
N VAL A 302 -2.43 11.89 -1.46
CA VAL A 302 -2.40 12.68 -0.22
C VAL A 302 -1.46 13.84 -0.43
N TYR A 303 -1.90 15.06 -0.09
CA TYR A 303 -1.13 16.29 -0.15
C TYR A 303 -0.94 16.83 1.26
N THR A 304 0.31 16.97 1.66
CA THR A 304 0.73 17.61 2.92
C THR A 304 2.13 18.18 2.73
N ASP A 305 2.55 19.03 3.66
CA ASP A 305 3.93 19.52 3.74
C ASP A 305 4.94 18.35 3.79
N GLU A 306 6.08 18.53 3.11
CA GLU A 306 7.12 17.49 2.94
C GLU A 306 7.70 16.97 4.25
N THR A 307 7.58 17.72 5.35
CA THR A 307 8.08 17.31 6.65
C THR A 307 7.07 16.51 7.47
N VAL A 308 5.79 16.50 7.07
CA VAL A 308 4.69 15.86 7.81
C VAL A 308 4.62 14.38 7.50
N LYS A 309 4.69 13.55 8.54
CA LYS A 309 4.45 12.11 8.45
C LYS A 309 2.99 11.83 8.71
N TRP A 310 2.43 10.88 7.96
CA TRP A 310 1.02 10.55 8.05
C TRP A 310 0.79 9.05 7.94
N GLY A 311 -0.32 8.61 8.53
CA GLY A 311 -0.89 7.28 8.37
C GLY A 311 -2.30 7.42 7.80
N ALA A 312 -2.67 6.55 6.87
CA ALA A 312 -3.98 6.51 6.28
C ALA A 312 -4.56 5.10 6.36
N VAL A 313 -5.85 4.99 6.68
CA VAL A 313 -6.63 3.77 6.44
C VAL A 313 -7.64 4.07 5.35
N VAL A 314 -7.65 3.21 4.35
CA VAL A 314 -8.64 3.24 3.28
C VAL A 314 -9.54 2.03 3.45
N ALA A 315 -10.85 2.24 3.47
CA ALA A 315 -11.83 1.16 3.57
C ALA A 315 -12.89 1.27 2.46
N PHE A 316 -13.19 0.12 1.85
CA PHE A 316 -14.32 -0.07 0.95
C PHE A 316 -15.42 -0.85 1.67
N THR A 317 -16.65 -0.33 1.62
CA THR A 317 -17.84 -0.90 2.29
C THR A 317 -19.03 -0.84 1.36
N GLU A 318 -20.02 -1.73 1.49
CA GLU A 318 -21.21 -1.78 0.62
C GLU A 318 -22.25 -0.68 0.91
#